data_AF-A0A9Y0ZFT5-F1
#
_entry.id   AF-A0A9Y0ZFT5-F1
#
_cell.length_a   1.000
_cell.length_b   1.000
_cell.length_c   1.000
_cell.angle_alpha   90.00
_cell.angle_beta   90.00
_cell.angle_gamma   90.00
#
_symmetry.space_group_name_H-M   'P 1'
#
loop_
_entity.id
_entity.type
_entity.pdbx_description
1 polymer ?
#
loop_
_entity_poly.entity_id
_entity_poly.type
_entity_poly.pdbx_seq_one_letter_code
_entity_poly.pdbx_strand_id
1 'polypeptide(L)'
;MCGTDAPISATQMLGEVSRLLKPGGTYMLITYGDPSVRMLHLNRPAYNWKIALYIIPRPDFKGPAGGSSMKSYLEPILMTEKGLLPPGFVLEDPESHYIYVCEKIDETELPTYPLTANVL
;
A
#
# COMPACT_ATOMS: atom_id res chain seq x y z
N MET A 1 1.91 -13.09 -8.46
CA MET A 1 3.17 -13.73 -8.03
C MET A 1 3.09 -15.16 -8.51
N CYS A 2 4.10 -15.67 -9.22
CA CYS A 2 4.12 -17.03 -9.74
C CYS A 2 5.09 -17.88 -8.92
N GLY A 3 4.77 -19.16 -8.72
CA GLY A 3 5.56 -20.10 -7.92
C GLY A 3 4.80 -20.65 -6.72
N THR A 4 5.15 -21.88 -6.35
CA THR A 4 4.48 -22.65 -5.28
C THR A 4 4.50 -21.92 -3.93
N ASP A 5 5.63 -21.31 -3.59
CA ASP A 5 5.83 -20.63 -2.31
C ASP A 5 5.77 -19.10 -2.43
N ALA A 6 5.19 -18.59 -3.52
CA ALA A 6 5.15 -17.16 -3.82
C ALA A 6 4.69 -16.27 -2.65
N PRO A 7 3.62 -16.61 -1.88
CA PRO A 7 3.20 -15.84 -0.71
C PRO A 7 4.28 -15.78 0.39
N ILE A 8 4.98 -16.89 0.63
CA ILE A 8 6.01 -17.02 1.67
C ILE A 8 7.24 -16.24 1.25
N SER A 9 7.71 -16.44 0.02
CA SER A 9 8.88 -15.73 -0.52
C SER A 9 8.66 -14.22 -0.52
N ALA A 10 7.46 -13.74 -0.86
CA ALA A 10 7.13 -12.32 -0.81
C ALA A 10 7.17 -11.78 0.63
N THR A 11 6.64 -12.53 1.60
CA THR A 11 6.65 -12.13 3.01
C THR A 11 8.07 -12.04 3.57
N GLN A 12 8.93 -12.99 3.21
CA GLN A 12 10.35 -12.99 3.60
C GLN A 12 11.08 -11.78 2.99
N MET A 13 10.89 -11.54 1.69
CA MET A 13 11.50 -10.40 1.00
C MET A 13 11.07 -9.07 1.62
N LEU A 14 9.76 -8.88 1.85
CA LEU A 14 9.23 -7.65 2.45
C LEU A 14 9.71 -7.45 3.89
N GLY A 15 9.89 -8.53 4.66
CA GLY A 15 10.50 -8.48 5.99
C GLY A 15 11.92 -7.93 5.96
N GLU A 16 12.75 -8.42 5.02
CA GLU A 16 14.11 -7.90 4.85
C GLU A 16 14.14 -6.46 4.35
N VAL A 17 13.26 -6.09 3.42
CA VAL A 17 13.12 -4.69 2.99
C VAL A 17 12.81 -3.79 4.18
N SER A 18 11.81 -4.16 4.98
CA SER A 18 11.41 -3.39 6.15
C SER A 18 12.52 -3.27 7.21
N ARG A 19 13.34 -4.31 7.36
CA ARG A 19 14.49 -4.33 8.28
C ARG A 19 15.64 -3.43 7.80
N LEU A 20 15.84 -3.33 6.48
CA LEU A 20 16.90 -2.53 5.86
C LEU A 20 16.55 -1.05 5.74
N LEU A 21 15.28 -0.71 5.57
CA LEU A 21 14.82 0.67 5.50
C LEU A 21 14.99 1.37 6.85
N LYS A 22 15.67 2.51 6.82
CA LYS A 22 15.70 3.48 7.93
C LYS A 22 14.36 4.24 7.99
N PRO A 23 14.02 4.89 9.11
CA PRO A 23 12.94 5.87 9.15
C PRO A 23 13.02 6.87 7.99
N GLY A 24 11.88 7.16 7.36
CA GLY A 24 11.78 7.97 6.13
C GLY A 24 12.17 7.24 4.85
N GLY A 25 12.71 6.02 4.94
CA GLY A 25 13.03 5.19 3.78
C GLY A 25 11.75 4.67 3.09
N THR A 26 11.79 4.60 1.76
CA THR A 26 10.61 4.23 0.94
C THR A 26 10.85 2.94 0.16
N TYR A 27 9.88 2.02 0.23
CA TYR A 27 9.72 0.91 -0.70
C TYR A 27 8.55 1.19 -1.64
N MET A 28 8.75 0.94 -2.95
CA MET A 28 7.71 1.11 -3.95
C MET A 28 7.41 -0.24 -4.63
N LEU A 29 6.13 -0.64 -4.65
CA LEU A 29 5.66 -1.80 -5.41
C LEU A 29 4.76 -1.34 -6.55
N ILE A 30 5.13 -1.67 -7.78
CA ILE A 30 4.31 -1.48 -8.97
C ILE A 30 3.82 -2.84 -9.45
N THR A 31 2.50 -3.01 -9.59
CA THR A 31 1.91 -4.32 -9.87
C THR A 31 0.54 -4.21 -10.54
N TYR A 32 0.16 -5.21 -11.32
CA TYR A 32 -1.21 -5.40 -11.83
C TYR A 32 -2.10 -6.22 -10.88
N GLY A 33 -1.52 -6.79 -9.83
CA GLY A 33 -2.25 -7.62 -8.87
C GLY A 33 -3.22 -6.81 -8.00
N ASP A 34 -4.43 -7.36 -7.84
CA ASP A 34 -5.53 -6.79 -7.07
C ASP A 34 -5.12 -6.28 -5.67
N PRO A 35 -5.57 -5.07 -5.27
CA PRO A 35 -5.23 -4.50 -3.96
C PRO A 35 -5.64 -5.32 -2.75
N SER A 36 -6.79 -5.98 -2.78
CA SER A 36 -7.26 -6.80 -1.67
C SER A 36 -6.30 -7.95 -1.37
N VAL A 37 -5.61 -8.47 -2.39
CA VAL A 37 -4.62 -9.54 -2.25
C VAL A 37 -3.25 -8.98 -1.85
N ARG A 38 -2.81 -7.86 -2.44
CA ARG A 38 -1.48 -7.28 -2.15
C ARG A 38 -1.37 -6.66 -0.77
N MET A 39 -2.45 -6.10 -0.27
CA MET A 39 -2.48 -5.51 1.07
C MET A 39 -2.31 -6.53 2.18
N LEU A 40 -2.69 -7.80 1.97
CA LEU A 40 -2.41 -8.89 2.92
C LEU A 40 -0.91 -9.14 3.11
N HIS A 41 -0.09 -8.77 2.15
CA HIS A 41 1.37 -8.85 2.25
C HIS A 41 1.96 -7.56 2.78
N LEU A 42 1.50 -6.40 2.29
CA LEU A 42 2.12 -5.10 2.63
C LEU A 42 1.69 -4.55 3.99
N ASN A 43 0.44 -4.73 4.41
CA ASN A 43 -0.12 -4.11 5.62
C ASN A 43 0.12 -4.99 6.86
N ARG A 44 1.38 -5.32 7.13
CA ARG A 44 1.79 -6.06 8.33
C ARG A 44 2.30 -5.07 9.37
N PRO A 45 1.75 -5.07 10.61
CA PRO A 45 2.19 -4.16 11.67
C PRO A 45 3.71 -4.22 11.91
N ALA A 46 4.31 -5.42 11.79
CA ALA A 46 5.75 -5.64 11.94
C ALA A 46 6.61 -4.82 10.95
N TYR A 47 6.05 -4.38 9.82
CA TYR A 47 6.80 -3.59 8.85
C TYR A 47 6.92 -2.11 9.22
N ASN A 48 6.07 -1.62 10.13
CA ASN A 48 6.10 -0.25 10.65
C ASN A 48 6.27 0.83 9.54
N TRP A 49 5.44 0.74 8.50
CA TRP A 49 5.38 1.74 7.43
C TRP A 49 3.96 2.24 7.23
N LYS A 50 3.81 3.46 6.72
CA LYS A 50 2.55 3.96 6.17
C LYS A 50 2.49 3.64 4.68
N ILE A 51 1.29 3.39 4.15
CA ILE A 51 1.10 2.96 2.76
C ILE A 51 0.19 3.97 2.05
N ALA A 52 0.66 4.50 0.93
CA ALA A 52 -0.14 5.25 -0.02
C ALA A 52 -0.33 4.43 -1.31
N LEU A 53 -1.56 4.36 -1.81
CA LEU A 53 -1.89 3.67 -3.06
C LEU A 53 -2.17 4.69 -4.16
N TYR A 54 -1.56 4.52 -5.33
CA TYR A 54 -1.91 5.22 -6.55
C TYR A 54 -2.39 4.22 -7.59
N ILE A 55 -3.36 4.63 -8.40
CA ILE A 55 -3.90 3.82 -9.50
C ILE A 55 -3.69 4.61 -10.79
N ILE A 56 -2.90 4.04 -11.70
CA ILE A 56 -2.61 4.65 -12.98
C ILE A 56 -3.19 3.74 -14.07
N PRO A 57 -4.13 4.23 -14.89
CA PRO A 57 -4.67 3.45 -16.00
C PRO A 57 -3.59 3.22 -17.06
N ARG A 58 -3.79 2.23 -17.92
CA ARG A 58 -2.85 1.99 -19.02
C ARG A 58 -2.80 3.18 -19.97
N PRO A 59 -1.65 3.45 -20.64
CA PRO A 59 -1.49 4.61 -21.51
C PRO A 59 -2.53 4.73 -22.64
N ASP A 60 -3.08 3.60 -23.09
CA ASP A 60 -4.08 3.49 -24.17
C ASP A 60 -5.53 3.42 -23.67
N PHE A 61 -5.75 3.46 -22.36
CA PHE A 61 -7.09 3.43 -21.78
C PHE A 61 -7.87 4.69 -22.15
N LYS A 62 -8.95 4.50 -22.90
CA LYS A 62 -9.93 5.55 -23.21
C LYS A 62 -11.07 5.42 -22.22
N GLY A 63 -10.94 6.12 -21.10
CA GLY A 63 -12.02 6.23 -20.11
C GLY A 63 -13.30 6.82 -20.70
N PRO A 64 -14.43 6.72 -19.99
CA PRO A 64 -15.68 7.34 -20.41
C PRO A 64 -15.47 8.85 -20.66
N ALA A 65 -16.09 9.39 -21.71
CA ALA A 65 -15.94 10.79 -22.10
C ALA A 65 -16.33 11.71 -20.92
N GLY A 66 -15.33 12.35 -20.30
CA GLY A 66 -15.48 13.10 -19.04
C GLY A 66 -14.67 12.56 -17.85
N GLY A 67 -13.90 11.48 -18.05
CA GLY A 67 -13.00 10.89 -17.05
C GLY A 67 -11.98 11.87 -16.49
N SER A 68 -11.67 11.68 -15.20
CA SER A 68 -10.95 12.61 -14.34
C SER A 68 -9.62 13.11 -14.92
N SER A 69 -9.36 14.40 -14.72
CA SER A 69 -8.09 15.08 -15.02
C SER A 69 -6.89 14.26 -14.56
N MET A 70 -5.79 14.24 -15.34
CA MET A 70 -4.50 13.60 -14.98
C MET A 70 -4.04 13.87 -13.53
N LYS A 71 -4.47 14.98 -12.93
CA LYS A 71 -4.23 15.30 -11.52
C LYS A 71 -4.72 14.22 -10.55
N SER A 72 -5.85 13.53 -10.81
CA SER A 72 -6.33 12.51 -9.86
C SER A 72 -5.46 11.26 -9.80
N TYR A 73 -4.71 10.94 -10.85
CA TYR A 73 -3.80 9.78 -10.84
C TYR A 73 -2.53 10.05 -10.02
N LEU A 74 -2.21 11.31 -9.77
CA LEU A 74 -1.07 11.74 -8.96
C LEU A 74 -1.43 11.95 -7.47
N GLU A 75 -2.69 11.69 -7.10
CA GLU A 75 -3.16 11.79 -5.73
C GLU A 75 -3.32 10.38 -5.12
N PRO A 76 -2.90 10.19 -3.86
CA PRO A 76 -3.01 8.89 -3.22
C PRO A 76 -4.48 8.59 -2.87
N ILE A 77 -4.88 7.35 -3.11
CA ILE A 77 -6.16 6.81 -2.65
C ILE A 77 -6.02 6.42 -1.18
N LEU A 78 -6.86 7.03 -0.35
CA LEU A 78 -7.00 6.65 1.04
C LEU A 78 -7.64 5.27 1.12
N MET A 79 -6.90 4.27 1.62
CA MET A 79 -7.45 2.95 1.86
C MET A 79 -8.07 2.86 3.25
N THR A 80 -8.98 1.90 3.42
CA THR A 80 -9.47 1.51 4.75
C THR A 80 -8.35 0.89 5.59
N GLU A 81 -8.53 0.79 6.90
CA GLU A 81 -7.57 0.12 7.81
C GLU A 81 -7.26 -1.33 7.40
N LYS A 82 -8.22 -1.99 6.73
CA LYS A 82 -8.08 -3.36 6.20
C LYS A 82 -7.37 -3.41 4.85
N GLY A 83 -6.96 -2.27 4.29
CA GLY A 83 -6.34 -2.17 2.96
C GLY A 83 -7.30 -2.36 1.80
N LEU A 84 -8.61 -2.23 2.04
CA LEU A 84 -9.61 -2.22 0.97
C LEU A 84 -9.77 -0.82 0.40
N LEU A 85 -10.10 -0.76 -0.90
CA LEU A 85 -10.51 0.48 -1.56
C LEU A 85 -11.75 1.07 -0.86
N PRO A 86 -11.91 2.41 -0.86
CA PRO A 86 -13.08 3.06 -0.28
C PRO A 86 -14.40 2.50 -0.82
N PRO A 87 -15.44 2.40 0.02
CA PRO A 87 -16.79 2.10 -0.45
C PRO A 87 -17.21 3.10 -1.54
N GLY A 88 -17.72 2.61 -2.67
CA GLY A 88 -18.13 3.44 -3.80
C GLY A 88 -16.99 3.88 -4.73
N PHE A 89 -15.74 3.47 -4.48
CA PHE A 89 -14.67 3.66 -5.43
C PHE A 89 -14.94 2.84 -6.70
N VAL A 90 -14.98 3.50 -7.85
CA VAL A 90 -15.17 2.86 -9.16
C VAL A 90 -13.83 2.81 -9.87
N LEU A 91 -13.31 1.61 -10.08
CA LEU A 91 -12.10 1.41 -10.87
C LEU A 91 -12.44 1.55 -12.37
N GLU A 92 -11.88 2.57 -13.01
CA GLU A 92 -12.17 2.87 -14.42
C GLU A 92 -11.51 1.84 -15.37
N ASP A 93 -10.21 1.56 -15.20
CA ASP A 93 -9.49 0.53 -15.97
C ASP A 93 -9.16 -0.66 -15.05
N PRO A 94 -9.77 -1.84 -15.25
CA PRO A 94 -9.47 -3.06 -14.48
C PRO A 94 -8.00 -3.48 -14.57
N GLU A 95 -7.33 -3.10 -15.65
CA GLU A 95 -5.94 -3.46 -15.95
C GLU A 95 -4.95 -2.34 -15.56
N SER A 96 -5.37 -1.43 -14.67
CA SER A 96 -4.52 -0.36 -14.14
C SER A 96 -3.28 -0.90 -13.43
N HIS A 97 -2.22 -0.09 -13.41
CA HIS A 97 -1.11 -0.28 -12.49
C HIS A 97 -1.49 0.21 -11.10
N TYR A 98 -1.27 -0.63 -10.10
CA TYR A 98 -1.32 -0.26 -8.69
C TYR A 98 0.09 0.03 -8.19
N ILE A 99 0.29 1.23 -7.67
CA ILE A 99 1.56 1.68 -7.12
C ILE A 99 1.39 1.89 -5.61
N TYR A 100 2.08 1.06 -4.83
CA TYR A 100 2.14 1.20 -3.39
C TYR A 100 3.42 1.91 -3.01
N VAL A 101 3.30 2.99 -2.26
CA VAL A 101 4.42 3.72 -1.67
C VAL A 101 4.39 3.44 -0.16
N CYS A 102 5.34 2.65 0.30
CA CYS A 102 5.49 2.25 1.69
C CYS A 102 6.63 3.03 2.34
N GLU A 103 6.33 3.97 3.22
CA GLU A 103 7.33 4.81 3.89
C GLU A 103 7.50 4.37 5.34
N LYS A 104 8.73 4.01 5.71
CA LYS A 104 9.09 3.57 7.06
C LYS A 104 8.85 4.71 8.06
N ILE A 105 8.04 4.44 9.08
CA ILE A 105 7.69 5.42 10.10
C ILE A 105 8.87 5.59 11.06
N ASP A 106 9.08 6.82 11.52
CA ASP A 106 9.94 7.10 12.66
C ASP A 106 9.15 6.84 13.95
N GLU A 107 9.64 5.95 14.80
CA GLU A 107 8.98 5.60 16.06
C GLU A 107 8.89 6.81 17.02
N THR A 108 9.66 7.86 16.79
CA THR A 108 9.54 9.13 17.52
C THR A 108 8.30 9.95 17.14
N GLU A 109 7.62 9.63 16.02
CA GLU A 109 6.36 10.22 15.60
C GLU A 109 5.12 9.53 16.19
N LEU A 110 5.29 8.42 16.93
CA LEU A 110 4.19 7.79 17.66
C LEU A 110 3.78 8.69 18.84
N PRO A 111 2.49 9.03 19.00
CA PRO A 111 2.04 9.65 20.24
C PRO A 111 2.33 8.66 21.38
N THR A 112 3.25 9.05 22.27
CA THR A 112 3.55 8.33 23.51
C THR A 112 2.29 8.24 24.35
N TYR A 113 1.51 7.18 24.18
CA TYR A 113 0.51 6.81 25.16
C TYR A 113 1.26 6.26 26.38
N PRO A 114 1.10 6.86 27.57
CA PRO A 114 1.72 6.31 28.77
C PRO A 114 1.11 4.93 29.01
N LEU A 115 1.98 3.91 28.98
CA LEU A 115 1.66 2.60 29.55
C LEU A 115 1.31 2.84 31.02
N THR A 116 0.02 2.88 31.34
CA THR A 116 -0.43 2.77 32.73
C THR A 116 -0.16 1.35 33.16
N ALA A 117 1.05 1.13 33.68
CA ALA A 117 1.32 0.05 34.60
C ALA A 117 0.41 0.25 35.80
N ASN A 118 -0.67 -0.53 35.89
CA ASN A 118 -1.40 -0.83 37.12
C ASN A 118 -2.42 -1.94 36.84
N VAL A 119 -1.95 -3.19 36.92
CA VAL A 119 -2.75 -4.29 37.48
C VAL A 119 -1.80 -5.07 38.39
N LEU A 120 -1.84 -4.74 39.67
CA LEU A 120 -1.53 -5.64 40.78
C LEU A 120 -2.79 -6.47 41.07
#